data_AF-A0A6I7WNW8-F1
#
_entry.id   AF-A0A6I7WNW8-F1
#
_cell.length_a   1.000
_cell.length_b   1.000
_cell.length_c   1.000
_cell.angle_alpha   90.00
_cell.angle_beta   90.00
_cell.angle_gamma   90.00
#
_symmetry.space_group_name_H-M   'P 1'
#
loop_
_entity.id
_entity.type
_entity.pdbx_description
1 polymer ?
#
loop_
_entity_poly.entity_id
_entity_poly.type
_entity_poly.pdbx_seq_one_letter_code
_entity_poly.pdbx_strand_id
1 'polypeptide(L)'
;GAVWSGASWRHTPEDFATQSHFGYGRDWPFAYETLAPYYARIEQLFNTSGPIQEPDWQWENNYKFPAFKQSYLDKVATRVFAPEYQVTPSPFSVKNLPAKEGGCVGAKNCVRRCPANARFRPDTEILYKHLQNDNADLTLLMDTPCLKLIYLKTSVFRTPKSYIKANLKLLKQNIIT
;
A
#
# COMPACT_ATOMS: atom_id res chain seq x y z
N GLY A 1 -13.57 -3.56 -3.56
CA GLY A 1 -12.64 -3.90 -2.47
C GLY A 1 -11.27 -4.13 -3.06
N ALA A 2 -10.20 -3.66 -2.41
CA ALA A 2 -8.86 -3.81 -2.95
C ALA A 2 -8.45 -5.28 -3.04
N VAL A 3 -8.20 -5.76 -4.26
CA VAL A 3 -7.68 -7.10 -4.56
C VAL A 3 -6.16 -7.06 -4.46
N TRP A 4 -5.62 -7.54 -3.34
CA TRP A 4 -4.18 -7.63 -3.07
C TRP A 4 -3.92 -8.58 -1.91
N SER A 5 -2.71 -9.14 -1.81
CA SER A 5 -2.34 -10.10 -0.76
C SER A 5 -2.10 -9.44 0.60
N GLY A 6 -1.73 -8.16 0.61
CA GLY A 6 -1.28 -7.43 1.80
C GLY A 6 0.23 -7.52 2.04
N ALA A 7 1.03 -8.10 1.13
CA ALA A 7 2.50 -8.06 1.26
C ALA A 7 3.00 -6.60 1.31
N SER A 8 3.90 -6.29 2.23
CA SER A 8 4.28 -4.91 2.59
C SER A 8 5.79 -4.73 2.67
N TRP A 9 6.47 -4.99 1.56
CA TRP A 9 7.92 -4.87 1.44
C TRP A 9 8.36 -3.41 1.28
N ARG A 10 9.50 -3.07 1.89
CA ARG A 10 10.26 -1.86 1.53
C ARG A 10 11.18 -2.19 0.36
N HIS A 11 11.51 -1.16 -0.42
CA HIS A 11 12.67 -1.20 -1.30
C HIS A 11 13.95 -1.17 -0.48
N THR A 12 15.01 -1.77 -1.00
CA THR A 12 16.37 -1.65 -0.46
C THR A 12 17.00 -0.33 -0.91
N PRO A 13 18.01 0.20 -0.21
CA PRO A 13 18.70 1.41 -0.66
C PRO A 13 19.27 1.32 -2.08
N GLU A 14 19.78 0.15 -2.46
CA GLU A 14 20.32 -0.12 -3.79
C GLU A 14 19.26 -0.03 -4.90
N ASP A 15 17.99 -0.32 -4.59
CA ASP A 15 16.87 -0.14 -5.54
C ASP A 15 16.69 1.33 -5.96
N PHE A 16 17.15 2.29 -5.16
CA PHE A 16 17.11 3.72 -5.49
C PHE A 16 18.26 4.17 -6.38
N ALA A 17 19.31 3.37 -6.50
CA ALA A 17 20.54 3.73 -7.21
C ALA A 17 21.02 2.61 -8.16
N THR A 18 20.06 1.96 -8.85
CA THR A 18 20.33 0.81 -9.73
C THR A 18 21.33 1.10 -10.86
N GLN A 19 21.30 2.30 -11.45
CA GLN A 19 22.24 2.66 -12.52
C GLN A 19 23.63 2.89 -11.95
N SER A 20 23.73 3.55 -10.79
CA SER A 20 25.01 3.81 -10.13
C SER A 20 25.66 2.53 -9.57
N HIS A 21 24.90 1.61 -8.98
CA HIS A 21 25.44 0.38 -8.38
C HIS A 21 25.64 -0.75 -9.38
N PHE A 22 24.74 -0.90 -10.35
CA PHE A 22 24.67 -2.09 -11.19
C PHE A 22 24.74 -1.79 -12.70
N GLY A 23 24.80 -0.52 -13.09
CA GLY A 23 24.96 -0.12 -14.49
C GLY A 23 23.72 -0.28 -15.36
N TYR A 24 22.53 -0.54 -14.77
CA TYR A 24 21.27 -0.67 -15.51
C TYR A 24 20.16 0.21 -14.94
N GLY A 25 19.17 0.51 -15.78
CA GLY A 25 17.97 1.22 -15.35
C GLY A 25 18.20 2.71 -15.16
N ARG A 26 17.65 3.27 -14.08
CA ARG A 26 17.80 4.68 -13.71
C ARG A 26 17.80 4.80 -12.20
N ASP A 27 18.62 5.73 -11.72
CA ASP A 27 18.56 6.14 -10.32
C ASP A 27 17.31 6.97 -10.08
N TRP A 28 16.74 6.79 -8.89
CA TRP A 28 15.68 7.64 -8.41
C TRP A 28 16.23 9.05 -8.15
N PRO A 29 15.41 10.11 -8.29
CA PRO A 29 15.86 11.48 -8.05
C PRO A 29 16.09 11.79 -6.56
N PHE A 30 15.96 10.80 -5.68
CA PHE A 30 16.16 10.90 -4.23
C PHE A 30 16.61 9.55 -3.66
N ALA A 31 17.28 9.59 -2.51
CA ALA A 31 17.79 8.40 -1.82
C ALA A 31 16.72 7.76 -0.90
N TYR A 32 16.97 6.53 -0.44
CA TYR A 32 16.08 5.74 0.42
C TYR A 32 15.61 6.50 1.67
N GLU A 33 16.51 7.27 2.28
CA GLU A 33 16.28 8.03 3.51
C GLU A 33 15.15 9.05 3.35
N THR A 34 14.89 9.48 2.10
CA THR A 34 13.75 10.35 1.78
C THR A 34 12.42 9.64 2.03
N LEU A 35 12.32 8.34 1.74
CA LEU A 35 11.11 7.55 1.94
C LEU A 35 11.07 6.79 3.27
N ALA A 36 12.21 6.55 3.92
CA ALA A 36 12.28 5.77 5.16
C ALA A 36 11.28 6.23 6.25
N PRO A 37 11.11 7.54 6.54
CA PRO A 37 10.11 7.99 7.51
C PRO A 37 8.66 7.71 7.07
N TYR A 38 8.40 7.74 5.77
CA TYR A 38 7.07 7.46 5.20
C TYR A 38 6.76 5.96 5.23
N TYR A 39 7.75 5.10 4.99
CA TYR A 39 7.60 3.67 5.18
C TYR A 39 7.19 3.34 6.62
N ALA A 40 7.93 3.85 7.61
CA ALA A 40 7.62 3.65 9.02
C ALA A 40 6.20 4.13 9.38
N ARG A 41 5.78 5.28 8.84
CA ARG A 41 4.42 5.80 9.05
C ARG A 41 3.34 4.92 8.41
N ILE A 42 3.55 4.48 7.18
CA ILE A 42 2.59 3.64 6.46
C ILE A 42 2.50 2.26 7.08
N GLU A 43 3.58 1.68 7.58
CA GLU A 43 3.55 0.38 8.25
C GLU A 43 2.62 0.38 9.46
N GLN A 44 2.61 1.48 10.22
CA GLN A 44 1.70 1.71 11.34
C GLN A 44 0.25 1.90 10.88
N LEU A 45 0.04 2.71 9.83
CA LEU A 45 -1.29 2.94 9.25
C LEU A 45 -1.90 1.64 8.69
N PHE A 46 -1.08 0.83 8.03
CA PHE A 46 -1.49 -0.38 7.33
C PHE A 46 -1.60 -1.59 8.26
N ASN A 47 -1.36 -1.42 9.58
CA ASN A 47 -1.41 -2.52 10.52
C ASN A 47 -0.44 -3.64 10.14
N THR A 48 0.78 -3.27 9.75
CA THR A 48 1.78 -4.21 9.24
C THR A 48 2.29 -5.08 10.37
N SER A 49 2.33 -6.38 10.08
CA SER A 49 2.95 -7.43 10.87
C SER A 49 4.28 -7.81 10.24
N GLY A 50 5.31 -8.07 11.04
CA GLY A 50 6.62 -8.45 10.51
C GLY A 50 7.64 -8.78 11.61
N PRO A 51 8.83 -9.27 11.22
CA PRO A 51 9.86 -9.65 12.18
C PRO A 51 10.39 -8.41 12.92
N ILE A 52 10.75 -8.58 14.20
CA ILE A 52 11.31 -7.50 15.04
C ILE A 52 12.67 -7.05 14.51
N GLN A 53 13.46 -7.98 13.97
CA GLN A 53 14.74 -7.70 13.36
C GLN A 53 15.02 -8.78 12.31
N GLU A 54 15.63 -8.38 11.20
CA GLU A 54 16.20 -9.29 10.20
C GLU A 54 17.62 -8.81 9.88
N PRO A 55 18.65 -9.67 9.94
CA PRO A 55 20.05 -9.25 9.81
C PRO A 55 20.37 -8.49 8.51
N ASP A 56 19.73 -8.87 7.41
CA ASP A 56 20.03 -8.34 6.07
C ASP A 56 19.27 -7.06 5.74
N TRP A 57 18.38 -6.61 6.62
CA TRP A 57 17.57 -5.42 6.35
C TRP A 57 18.29 -4.17 6.86
N GLN A 58 18.45 -3.19 5.97
CA GLN A 58 19.17 -1.94 6.23
C GLN A 58 18.34 -0.89 7.00
N TRP A 59 17.28 -1.32 7.67
CA TRP A 59 16.39 -0.45 8.42
C TRP A 59 15.92 -1.10 9.71
N GLU A 60 15.58 -0.27 10.69
CA GLU A 60 14.96 -0.75 11.92
C GLU A 60 13.47 -1.04 11.69
N ASN A 61 13.06 -2.26 12.08
CA ASN A 61 11.67 -2.66 12.03
C ASN A 61 10.95 -2.15 13.28
N ASN A 62 9.88 -1.39 13.06
CA ASN A 62 8.93 -1.04 14.10
C ASN A 62 7.53 -1.34 13.59
N TYR A 63 7.28 -2.61 13.24
CA TYR A 63 5.97 -3.06 12.79
C TYR A 63 4.96 -3.02 13.93
N LYS A 64 3.70 -2.78 13.58
CA LYS A 64 2.62 -2.69 14.56
C LYS A 64 2.30 -4.03 15.23
N PHE A 65 2.54 -5.13 14.51
CA PHE A 65 2.33 -6.48 15.01
C PHE A 65 3.56 -7.35 14.76
N PRO A 66 3.79 -8.39 15.58
CA PRO A 66 4.86 -9.35 15.31
C PRO A 66 4.55 -10.19 14.07
N ALA A 67 5.58 -10.79 13.48
CA ALA A 67 5.44 -11.72 12.37
C ALA A 67 4.50 -12.88 12.71
N PHE A 68 3.82 -13.40 11.69
CA PHE A 68 3.04 -14.62 11.83
C PHE A 68 3.93 -15.82 12.14
N LYS A 69 3.42 -16.73 12.98
CA LYS A 69 4.06 -18.02 13.21
C LYS A 69 4.09 -18.80 11.89
N GLN A 70 5.28 -19.26 11.52
CA GLN A 70 5.50 -20.03 10.29
C GLN A 70 4.74 -21.37 10.34
N SER A 71 4.06 -21.67 9.24
CA SER A 71 3.29 -22.90 9.04
C SER A 71 4.21 -24.12 8.90
N TYR A 72 3.62 -25.31 8.85
CA TYR A 72 4.38 -26.53 8.57
C TYR A 72 5.08 -26.46 7.21
N LEU A 73 4.40 -25.95 6.19
CA LEU A 73 4.96 -25.82 4.85
C LEU A 73 6.14 -24.86 4.84
N ASP A 74 6.03 -23.72 5.51
CA ASP A 74 7.11 -22.74 5.63
C ASP A 74 8.35 -23.39 6.24
N LYS A 75 8.19 -24.18 7.32
CA LYS A 75 9.30 -24.92 7.95
C LYS A 75 9.91 -26.00 7.05
N VAL A 76 9.11 -26.65 6.20
CA VAL A 76 9.63 -27.61 5.20
C VAL A 76 10.45 -26.85 4.16
N ALA A 77 9.93 -25.76 3.63
CA ALA A 77 10.62 -24.91 2.65
C ALA A 77 11.94 -24.38 3.22
N THR A 78 11.95 -23.83 4.43
CA THR A 78 13.18 -23.36 5.10
C THR A 78 14.25 -24.44 5.19
N ARG A 79 13.88 -25.70 5.47
CA ARG A 79 14.85 -26.81 5.53
C ARG A 79 15.39 -27.21 4.17
N VAL A 80 14.58 -27.09 3.12
CA VAL A 80 14.98 -27.44 1.74
C VAL A 80 15.95 -26.41 1.16
N PHE A 81 15.76 -25.13 1.52
CA PHE A 81 16.59 -24.02 1.04
C PHE A 81 17.86 -23.80 1.87
N ALA A 82 17.96 -24.41 3.05
CA ALA A 82 19.13 -24.29 3.91
C ALA A 82 20.25 -25.28 3.50
N PRO A 83 21.53 -24.89 3.67
CA PRO A 83 22.01 -23.62 4.21
C PRO A 83 22.18 -22.49 3.17
N GLU A 84 22.00 -22.77 1.88
CA GLU A 84 22.32 -21.83 0.80
C GLU A 84 21.50 -20.54 0.83
N TYR A 85 20.24 -20.62 1.28
CA TYR A 85 19.35 -19.48 1.38
C TYR A 85 18.68 -19.39 2.75
N GLN A 86 18.61 -18.17 3.27
CA GLN A 86 17.84 -17.84 4.47
C GLN A 86 16.41 -17.44 4.08
N VAL A 87 15.43 -18.20 4.58
CA VAL A 87 14.02 -17.86 4.43
C VAL A 87 13.58 -17.00 5.61
N THR A 88 13.15 -15.77 5.33
CA THR A 88 12.72 -14.80 6.34
C THR A 88 11.20 -14.61 6.36
N PRO A 89 10.58 -14.37 7.53
CA PRO A 89 9.17 -14.01 7.59
C PRO A 89 8.87 -12.73 6.82
N SER A 90 7.94 -12.79 5.89
CA SER A 90 7.56 -11.61 5.10
C SER A 90 6.69 -10.64 5.91
N PRO A 91 6.85 -9.32 5.71
CA PRO A 91 5.96 -8.34 6.29
C PRO A 91 4.61 -8.32 5.55
N PHE A 92 3.52 -8.31 6.32
CA PHE A 92 2.15 -8.29 5.80
C PHE A 92 1.28 -7.26 6.52
N SER A 93 0.54 -6.45 5.77
CA SER A 93 -0.53 -5.55 6.24
C SER A 93 -1.76 -6.33 6.72
N VAL A 94 -1.56 -7.16 7.74
CA VAL A 94 -2.57 -8.04 8.34
C VAL A 94 -2.38 -8.02 9.85
N LYS A 95 -3.48 -7.80 10.57
CA LYS A 95 -3.50 -7.78 12.03
C LYS A 95 -3.18 -9.18 12.58
N ASN A 96 -2.00 -9.33 13.19
CA ASN A 96 -1.62 -10.55 13.92
C ASN A 96 -2.09 -10.44 15.38
N LEU A 97 -3.40 -10.56 15.55
CA LEU A 97 -4.12 -10.53 16.83
C LEU A 97 -4.95 -11.81 16.97
N PRO A 98 -5.48 -12.10 18.18
CA PRO A 98 -6.53 -13.10 18.33
C PRO A 98 -7.70 -12.85 17.37
N ALA A 99 -8.29 -13.91 16.82
CA ALA A 99 -9.41 -13.82 15.88
C ALA A 99 -10.59 -13.01 16.42
N LYS A 100 -10.89 -13.14 17.72
CA LYS A 100 -11.97 -12.42 18.40
C LYS A 100 -11.74 -10.89 18.46
N GLU A 101 -10.50 -10.45 18.31
CA GLU A 101 -10.10 -9.04 18.32
C GLU A 101 -9.94 -8.47 16.89
N GLY A 102 -10.41 -9.21 15.87
CA GLY A 102 -10.30 -8.82 14.46
C GLY A 102 -8.98 -9.24 13.79
N GLY A 103 -8.27 -10.19 14.38
CA GLY A 103 -7.06 -10.78 13.80
C GLY A 103 -7.32 -11.80 12.69
N CYS A 104 -6.24 -12.23 12.03
CA CYS A 104 -6.29 -13.22 10.96
C CYS A 104 -6.85 -14.57 11.44
N VAL A 105 -7.83 -15.12 10.70
CA VAL A 105 -8.43 -16.44 10.99
C VAL A 105 -7.88 -17.56 10.11
N GLY A 106 -6.86 -17.29 9.28
CA GLY A 106 -6.29 -18.30 8.39
C GLY A 106 -7.23 -18.74 7.26
N ALA A 107 -8.14 -17.87 6.80
CA ALA A 107 -9.16 -18.20 5.79
C ALA A 107 -8.63 -18.51 4.37
N LYS A 108 -7.31 -18.36 4.12
CA LYS A 108 -6.67 -18.62 2.81
C LYS A 108 -7.29 -17.88 1.62
N ASN A 109 -7.92 -16.74 1.84
CA ASN A 109 -8.57 -15.92 0.80
C ASN A 109 -8.01 -14.49 0.71
N CYS A 110 -6.71 -14.35 1.00
CA CYS A 110 -6.06 -13.05 1.21
C CYS A 110 -6.21 -12.11 0.00
N VAL A 111 -6.03 -12.63 -1.22
CA VAL A 111 -6.03 -11.83 -2.45
C VAL A 111 -7.40 -11.24 -2.76
N ARG A 112 -8.45 -12.06 -2.82
CA ARG A 112 -9.79 -11.61 -3.24
C ARG A 112 -10.51 -10.82 -2.16
N ARG A 113 -10.72 -11.43 -0.98
CA ARG A 113 -11.46 -10.81 0.14
C ARG A 113 -11.15 -11.53 1.44
N CYS A 114 -10.59 -10.80 2.40
CA CYS A 114 -10.44 -11.29 3.77
C CYS A 114 -11.82 -11.29 4.48
N PRO A 115 -12.38 -12.45 4.87
CA PRO A 115 -13.68 -12.49 5.54
C PRO A 115 -13.66 -11.92 6.96
N ALA A 116 -12.51 -11.97 7.63
CA ALA A 116 -12.32 -11.44 8.98
C ALA A 116 -12.00 -9.93 9.02
N ASN A 117 -11.85 -9.28 7.86
CA ASN A 117 -11.34 -7.89 7.76
C ASN A 117 -10.02 -7.63 8.51
N ALA A 118 -9.20 -8.67 8.69
CA ALA A 118 -7.89 -8.57 9.35
C ALA A 118 -6.81 -7.94 8.46
N ARG A 119 -6.94 -8.12 7.13
CA ARG A 119 -6.05 -7.49 6.13
C ARG A 119 -6.44 -6.04 5.92
N PHE A 120 -5.46 -5.15 5.84
CA PHE A 120 -5.67 -3.75 5.49
C PHE A 120 -6.41 -3.60 4.16
N ARG A 121 -7.34 -2.65 4.16
CA ARG A 121 -8.22 -2.34 3.05
C ARG A 121 -8.39 -0.84 2.97
N PRO A 122 -7.86 -0.16 1.94
CA PRO A 122 -7.96 1.29 1.84
C PRO A 122 -9.42 1.75 1.76
N ASP A 123 -10.30 0.93 1.18
CA ASP A 123 -11.73 1.24 1.07
C ASP A 123 -12.43 1.35 2.44
N THR A 124 -12.08 0.49 3.40
CA THR A 124 -12.70 0.50 4.74
C THR A 124 -11.90 1.29 5.77
N GLU A 125 -10.57 1.30 5.67
CA GLU A 125 -9.69 1.87 6.70
C GLU A 125 -9.30 3.34 6.42
N ILE A 126 -9.37 3.80 5.16
CA ILE A 126 -9.09 5.19 4.77
C ILE A 126 -10.35 5.85 4.21
N LEU A 127 -10.85 5.37 3.07
CA LEU A 127 -11.91 6.05 2.31
C LEU A 127 -13.19 6.19 3.15
N TYR A 128 -13.66 5.09 3.74
CA TYR A 128 -14.88 5.10 4.56
C TYR A 128 -14.81 6.11 5.73
N LYS A 129 -13.67 6.21 6.42
CA LYS A 129 -13.48 7.17 7.53
C LYS A 129 -13.57 8.62 7.07
N HIS A 130 -13.05 8.93 5.88
CA HIS A 130 -13.14 10.30 5.33
C HIS A 130 -14.55 10.64 4.84
N LEU A 131 -15.30 9.64 4.37
CA LEU A 131 -16.71 9.81 3.99
C LEU A 131 -17.62 10.00 5.21
N GLN A 132 -17.32 9.35 6.34
CA GLN A 132 -18.11 9.49 7.57
C GLN A 132 -17.93 10.85 8.27
N ASN A 133 -16.78 11.50 8.11
CA ASN A 133 -16.44 12.73 8.82
C ASN A 133 -17.03 14.00 8.16
N ASP A 134 -18.07 13.89 7.33
CA ASP A 134 -18.67 14.99 6.55
C ASP A 134 -17.62 15.95 5.96
N ASN A 135 -16.59 15.37 5.35
CA ASN A 135 -15.55 16.16 4.71
C ASN A 135 -16.14 16.81 3.45
N ALA A 136 -16.65 18.04 3.61
CA ALA A 136 -17.31 18.81 2.56
C ALA A 136 -16.42 19.07 1.31
N ASP A 137 -15.12 18.80 1.42
CA ASP A 137 -14.16 18.96 0.32
C ASP A 137 -13.90 17.67 -0.47
N LEU A 138 -14.44 16.53 -0.04
CA LEU A 138 -14.28 15.24 -0.73
C LEU A 138 -15.59 14.84 -1.43
N THR A 139 -15.52 14.63 -2.74
CA THR A 139 -16.61 14.04 -3.53
C THR A 139 -16.10 12.77 -4.21
N LEU A 140 -16.71 11.63 -3.89
CA LEU A 140 -16.44 10.36 -4.56
C LEU A 140 -17.35 10.20 -5.76
N LEU A 141 -16.77 10.19 -6.97
CA LEU A 141 -17.49 9.91 -8.21
C LEU A 141 -17.24 8.45 -8.60
N MET A 142 -18.25 7.60 -8.41
CA MET A 142 -18.21 6.19 -8.82
C MET A 142 -18.50 6.05 -10.31
N ASP A 143 -18.01 4.96 -10.93
CA ASP A 143 -18.28 4.60 -12.33
C ASP A 143 -17.98 5.72 -13.35
N THR A 144 -17.04 6.61 -13.01
CA THR A 144 -16.67 7.79 -13.81
C THR A 144 -15.20 7.69 -14.24
N PRO A 145 -14.86 6.92 -15.28
CA PRO A 145 -13.49 6.79 -15.75
C PRO A 145 -12.95 8.14 -16.26
N CYS A 146 -11.69 8.46 -15.93
CA CYS A 146 -11.01 9.63 -16.49
C CYS A 146 -10.51 9.30 -17.91
N LEU A 147 -11.21 9.76 -18.94
CA LEU A 147 -10.90 9.46 -20.34
C LEU A 147 -9.87 10.39 -20.98
N LYS A 148 -9.80 11.65 -20.50
CA LYS A 148 -8.93 12.67 -21.07
C LYS A 148 -8.55 13.69 -20.01
N LEU A 149 -7.27 14.04 -19.97
CA LEU A 149 -6.79 15.22 -19.24
C LEU A 149 -6.76 16.40 -20.21
N ILE A 150 -7.48 17.48 -19.88
CA ILE A 150 -7.50 18.70 -20.67
C ILE A 150 -6.56 19.70 -20.00
N TYR A 151 -5.42 19.97 -20.63
CA TYR A 151 -4.48 20.98 -20.16
C TYR A 151 -4.97 22.38 -20.58
N LEU A 152 -5.39 23.18 -19.62
CA LEU A 152 -5.74 24.57 -19.86
C LEU A 152 -4.51 25.44 -19.59
N LYS A 153 -4.01 26.12 -20.63
CA LYS A 153 -2.95 27.14 -20.51
C LYS A 153 -3.52 28.35 -19.77
N THR A 154 -3.61 28.29 -18.45
CA THR A 154 -3.94 29.44 -17.63
C THR A 154 -2.72 29.85 -16.81
N SER A 155 -2.26 31.09 -16.99
CA SER A 155 -1.14 31.74 -16.31
C SER A 155 -1.39 31.99 -14.81
N VAL A 156 -2.44 31.43 -14.22
CA VAL A 156 -2.79 31.62 -12.81
C VAL A 156 -3.38 30.32 -12.27
N PHE A 157 -2.64 29.64 -11.39
CA PHE A 157 -3.21 28.61 -10.52
C PHE A 157 -4.20 29.27 -9.56
N ARG A 158 -5.47 29.39 -9.97
CA ARG A 158 -6.59 29.64 -9.06
C ARG A 158 -7.29 28.32 -8.75
N THR A 159 -7.68 28.17 -7.49
CA THR A 159 -8.03 26.93 -6.78
C THR A 159 -8.99 25.97 -7.52
N PRO A 160 -8.90 24.64 -7.27
CA PRO A 160 -9.54 23.60 -8.10
C PRO A 160 -11.09 23.58 -8.09
N LYS A 161 -11.75 24.21 -7.12
CA LYS A 161 -13.20 24.05 -6.89
C LYS A 161 -14.07 24.60 -8.03
N SER A 162 -13.66 25.67 -8.71
CA SER A 162 -14.42 26.25 -9.84
C SER A 162 -14.25 25.45 -11.14
N TYR A 163 -13.12 24.77 -11.31
CA TYR A 163 -12.76 24.03 -12.53
C TYR A 163 -13.59 22.76 -12.74
N ILE A 164 -13.94 22.06 -11.65
CA ILE A 164 -14.69 20.79 -11.72
C ILE A 164 -16.16 21.04 -12.06
N LYS A 165 -16.79 22.10 -11.50
CA LYS A 165 -18.20 22.43 -11.78
C LYS A 165 -18.44 22.82 -13.24
N ALA A 166 -17.52 23.57 -13.86
CA ALA A 166 -17.63 23.94 -15.27
C ALA A 166 -17.50 22.72 -16.20
N ASN A 167 -16.55 21.83 -15.91
CA ASN A 167 -16.33 20.62 -16.72
C ASN A 167 -17.44 19.57 -16.55
N LEU A 168 -18.09 19.47 -15.40
CA LEU A 168 -19.28 18.60 -15.26
C LEU A 168 -20.44 19.03 -16.18
N LYS A 169 -20.61 20.33 -16.43
CA LYS A 169 -21.60 20.85 -17.37
C LYS A 169 -21.24 20.53 -18.82
N LEU A 170 -19.95 20.63 -19.17
CA LEU A 170 -19.41 20.27 -20.49
C LEU A 170 -19.37 18.76 -20.74
N LEU A 171 -19.09 17.95 -19.72
CA LEU A 171 -19.13 16.49 -19.78
C LEU A 171 -20.55 16.00 -20.05
N LYS A 172 -21.58 16.63 -19.49
CA LYS A 172 -22.98 16.32 -19.81
C LYS A 172 -23.37 16.67 -21.27
N GLN A 173 -22.67 17.62 -21.91
CA GLN A 173 -22.95 18.01 -23.29
C GLN A 173 -22.28 17.08 -24.32
N ASN A 174 -21.19 16.38 -23.94
CA ASN A 174 -20.42 15.50 -24.84
C ASN A 174 -20.69 14.00 -24.63
N ILE A 175 -21.73 13.62 -23.86
CA ILE A 175 -22.18 12.22 -23.72
C ILE A 175 -23.34 11.90 -24.70
N ILE A 176 -23.78 12.87 -25.51
CA ILE A 176 -24.69 12.64 -26.64
C ILE A 176 -24.00 13.14 -27.91
N THR A 177 -23.16 12.29 -28.50
CA THR A 177 -22.93 12.16 -29.94
C THR A 177 -22.10 10.92 -30.23
#